data_AF-A0AAI9Y3X4-F1
#
_entry.id   AF-A0AAI9Y3X4-F1
#
_cell.length_a   1.000
_cell.length_b   1.000
_cell.length_c   1.000
_cell.angle_alpha   90.00
_cell.angle_beta   90.00
_cell.angle_gamma   90.00
#
_symmetry.space_group_name_H-M   'P 1'
#
loop_
_entity.id
_entity.type
_entity.pdbx_description
1 polymer ?
#
loop_
_entity_poly.entity_id
_entity_poly.type
_entity_poly.pdbx_seq_one_letter_code
_entity_poly.pdbx_strand_id
1 'polypeptide(L)'
;MLNAGNSIREYGGRAVENLKRHRDNKSNLFATALAECDAGDKAELTEDYIQSEASNLIFAGADTTAGTLTYLVWAVLRRPELQARLEAEVAAVDDINIFNDAFLEKLPLLNSVIDETLRLYGSIPANLPRVVPSKGAKFGDYKIPGGLEVET
;
A
#
# COMPACT_ATOMS: atom_id res chain seq x y z
N MET A 1 -15.15 23.94 -1.27
CA MET A 1 -15.32 22.58 -1.84
C MET A 1 -13.97 21.90 -1.78
N LEU A 2 -13.90 20.69 -1.21
CA LEU A 2 -12.64 19.98 -0.93
C LEU A 2 -11.93 19.66 -2.25
N ASN A 3 -10.77 20.26 -2.47
CA ASN A 3 -9.96 20.11 -3.69
C ASN A 3 -8.98 18.91 -3.61
N ALA A 4 -9.22 17.99 -2.67
CA ALA A 4 -8.27 16.94 -2.30
C ALA A 4 -7.90 16.02 -3.46
N GLY A 5 -8.85 15.68 -4.33
CA GLY A 5 -8.57 14.88 -5.53
C GLY A 5 -7.62 15.58 -6.51
N ASN A 6 -7.75 16.89 -6.66
CA ASN A 6 -6.83 17.67 -7.51
C ASN A 6 -5.43 17.75 -6.89
N SER A 7 -5.34 17.87 -5.56
CA SER A 7 -4.05 17.84 -4.85
C SER A 7 -3.33 16.50 -5.00
N ILE A 8 -4.02 15.37 -4.83
CA ILE A 8 -3.41 14.03 -5.00
C ILE A 8 -2.95 13.82 -6.46
N ARG A 9 -3.73 14.29 -7.44
CA ARG A 9 -3.34 14.26 -8.85
C ARG A 9 -2.08 15.09 -9.13
N GLU A 10 -1.99 16.27 -8.52
CA GLU A 10 -0.80 17.13 -8.62
C GLU A 10 0.44 16.43 -8.07
N TYR A 11 0.34 15.74 -6.93
CA TYR A 11 1.47 14.99 -6.36
C TYR A 11 1.93 13.84 -7.26
N GLY A 12 1.01 13.11 -7.89
CA GLY A 12 1.35 12.06 -8.87
C GLY A 12 2.08 12.63 -10.08
N GLY A 13 1.58 13.75 -10.63
CA GLY A 13 2.24 14.48 -11.73
C GLY A 13 3.65 14.93 -11.36
N ARG A 14 3.81 15.55 -10.18
CA ARG A 14 5.12 15.97 -9.66
C ARG A 14 6.09 14.80 -9.46
N ALA A 15 5.61 13.65 -9.01
CA ALA A 15 6.44 12.45 -8.84
C ALA A 15 7.02 11.97 -10.19
N VAL A 16 6.18 11.91 -11.22
CA VAL A 16 6.58 11.53 -12.59
C VAL A 16 7.52 12.58 -13.21
N GLU A 17 7.24 13.86 -13.02
CA GLU A 17 8.11 14.95 -13.50
C GLU A 17 9.49 14.90 -12.84
N ASN A 18 9.55 14.72 -11.52
CA ASN A 18 10.80 14.58 -10.78
C ASN A 18 11.61 13.37 -11.26
N LEU A 19 10.94 12.25 -11.54
CA LEU A 19 11.56 11.06 -12.08
C LEU A 19 12.19 11.33 -13.46
N LYS A 20 11.49 12.02 -14.35
CA LYS A 20 12.03 12.43 -15.66
C LYS A 20 13.25 13.33 -15.53
N ARG A 21 13.28 14.23 -14.55
CA ARG A 21 14.42 15.13 -14.29
C ARG A 21 15.65 14.43 -13.72
N HIS A 22 15.48 13.26 -13.10
CA HIS A 22 16.56 12.54 -12.41
C HIS A 22 16.69 11.08 -12.91
N ARG A 23 16.51 10.85 -14.23
CA ARG A 23 16.54 9.49 -14.83
C ARG A 23 17.81 8.68 -14.52
N ASP A 24 18.90 9.34 -14.11
CA ASP A 24 20.16 8.70 -13.72
C ASP A 24 20.11 8.03 -12.33
N ASN A 25 19.01 8.21 -11.58
CA ASN A 25 18.93 7.81 -10.18
C ASN A 25 17.95 6.62 -9.99
N LYS A 26 18.51 5.41 -9.89
CA LYS A 26 17.88 4.12 -9.52
C LYS A 26 16.54 3.79 -10.23
N SER A 27 16.58 2.76 -11.08
CA SER A 27 15.39 2.15 -11.69
C SER A 27 14.33 1.82 -10.62
N ASN A 28 13.13 2.37 -10.79
CA ASN A 28 11.94 2.04 -10.01
C ASN A 28 10.79 1.65 -10.96
N LEU A 29 9.69 1.16 -10.42
CA LEU A 29 8.54 0.70 -11.21
C LEU A 29 8.07 1.73 -12.26
N PHE A 30 8.00 3.01 -11.88
CA PHE A 30 7.57 4.09 -12.78
C PHE A 30 8.63 4.45 -13.82
N ALA A 31 9.92 4.24 -13.53
CA ALA A 31 10.99 4.44 -14.50
C ALA A 31 10.87 3.43 -15.63
N THR A 32 10.60 2.16 -15.28
CA THR A 32 10.31 1.11 -16.25
C THR A 32 9.03 1.42 -17.04
N ALA A 33 7.95 1.83 -16.36
CA ALA A 33 6.70 2.17 -17.05
C ALA A 33 6.87 3.35 -18.04
N LEU A 34 7.65 4.37 -17.67
CA LEU A 34 7.95 5.49 -18.57
C LEU A 34 8.80 5.05 -19.76
N ALA A 35 9.80 4.19 -19.57
CA ALA A 35 10.61 3.67 -20.68
C ALA A 35 9.76 2.87 -21.68
N GLU A 36 8.80 2.08 -21.18
CA GLU A 36 7.85 1.31 -22.01
C GLU A 36 6.84 2.23 -22.72
N CYS A 37 6.39 3.30 -22.06
CA CYS A 37 5.57 4.36 -22.67
C CYS A 37 6.33 5.05 -23.81
N ASP A 38 7.62 5.38 -23.60
CA ASP A 38 8.48 6.02 -24.59
C ASP A 38 8.75 5.11 -25.81
N ALA A 39 8.85 3.78 -25.59
CA ALA A 39 9.06 2.80 -26.65
C ALA A 39 7.85 2.65 -27.58
N GLY A 40 6.63 2.96 -27.09
CA GLY A 40 5.41 2.95 -27.89
C GLY A 40 4.83 1.55 -28.15
N ASP A 41 5.38 0.50 -27.54
CA ASP A 41 4.96 -0.90 -27.76
C ASP A 41 3.61 -1.24 -27.08
N LYS A 42 3.14 -0.41 -26.15
CA LYS A 42 1.89 -0.60 -25.40
C LYS A 42 1.00 0.64 -25.45
N ALA A 43 0.01 0.61 -26.33
CA ALA A 43 -0.90 1.75 -26.58
C ALA A 43 -1.68 2.24 -25.33
N GLU A 44 -1.87 1.38 -24.33
CA GLU A 44 -2.60 1.70 -23.09
C GLU A 44 -1.72 2.41 -22.04
N LEU A 45 -0.40 2.32 -22.14
CA LEU A 45 0.53 2.85 -21.15
C LEU A 45 0.92 4.30 -21.51
N THR A 46 -0.01 5.22 -21.25
CA THR A 46 0.22 6.67 -21.48
C THR A 46 0.85 7.34 -20.26
N GLU A 47 1.46 8.50 -20.46
CA GLU A 47 1.97 9.31 -19.34
C GLU A 47 0.87 9.68 -18.33
N ASP A 48 -0.31 10.07 -18.81
CA ASP A 48 -1.46 10.37 -17.95
C ASP A 48 -1.87 9.17 -17.09
N TYR A 49 -1.82 7.96 -17.67
CA TYR A 49 -2.07 6.72 -16.93
C TYR A 49 -1.01 6.50 -15.85
N ILE A 50 0.27 6.69 -16.18
CA ILE A 50 1.38 6.56 -15.21
C ILE A 50 1.23 7.57 -14.06
N GLN A 51 0.87 8.82 -14.35
CA GLN A 51 0.61 9.83 -13.32
C GLN A 51 -0.60 9.45 -12.44
N SER A 52 -1.67 8.93 -13.04
CA SER A 52 -2.83 8.43 -12.30
C SER A 52 -2.46 7.30 -11.36
N GLU A 53 -1.64 6.34 -11.81
CA GLU A 53 -1.19 5.22 -10.97
C GLU A 53 -0.24 5.67 -9.86
N ALA A 54 0.61 6.69 -10.12
CA ALA A 54 1.42 7.31 -9.07
C ALA A 54 0.54 7.96 -7.98
N SER A 55 -0.51 8.67 -8.38
CA SER A 55 -1.50 9.24 -7.48
C SER A 55 -2.25 8.15 -6.68
N ASN A 56 -2.64 7.06 -7.33
CA ASN A 56 -3.31 5.93 -6.69
C ASN A 56 -2.43 5.29 -5.61
N LEU A 57 -1.14 5.09 -5.89
CA LEU A 57 -0.20 4.53 -4.92
C LEU A 57 0.06 5.46 -3.72
N ILE A 58 0.14 6.77 -3.94
CA ILE A 58 0.25 7.76 -2.86
C ILE A 58 -0.99 7.71 -1.97
N PHE A 59 -2.18 7.73 -2.57
CA PHE A 59 -3.44 7.68 -1.83
C PHE A 59 -3.58 6.37 -1.03
N ALA A 60 -3.37 5.24 -1.69
CA ALA A 60 -3.51 3.93 -1.06
C ALA A 60 -2.50 3.72 0.08
N GLY A 61 -1.26 4.19 -0.06
CA GLY A 61 -0.21 3.97 0.93
C GLY A 61 -0.21 4.97 2.10
N ALA A 62 -0.71 6.18 1.91
CA ALA A 62 -0.65 7.23 2.93
C ALA A 62 -1.58 6.95 4.10
N ASP A 63 -2.90 6.97 3.86
CA ASP A 63 -3.89 6.93 4.94
C ASP A 63 -3.92 5.56 5.64
N THR A 64 -3.75 4.47 4.87
CA THR A 64 -3.78 3.11 5.40
C THR A 64 -2.62 2.85 6.36
N THR A 65 -1.40 3.24 5.99
CA THR A 65 -0.20 3.09 6.80
C THR A 65 -0.24 4.01 8.01
N ALA A 66 -0.62 5.28 7.83
CA ALA A 66 -0.71 6.25 8.92
C ALA A 66 -1.73 5.82 9.99
N GLY A 67 -2.91 5.36 9.57
CA GLY A 67 -3.92 4.80 10.47
C GLY A 67 -3.41 3.58 11.24
N THR A 68 -2.78 2.64 10.55
CA THR A 68 -2.25 1.41 11.16
C THR A 68 -1.19 1.74 12.20
N LEU A 69 -0.20 2.57 11.86
CA LEU A 69 0.87 2.96 12.77
C LEU A 69 0.35 3.73 13.99
N THR A 70 -0.68 4.57 13.81
CA THR A 70 -1.30 5.30 14.92
C THR A 70 -1.88 4.33 15.95
N TYR A 71 -2.67 3.35 15.50
CA TYR A 71 -3.25 2.36 16.40
C TYR A 71 -2.21 1.38 16.96
N LEU A 72 -1.19 1.02 16.19
CA LEU A 72 -0.08 0.19 16.63
C LEU A 72 0.61 0.84 17.84
N VAL A 73 1.06 2.10 17.68
CA VAL A 73 1.75 2.85 18.73
C VAL A 73 0.85 2.96 19.97
N TRP A 74 -0.41 3.33 19.78
CA TRP A 74 -1.37 3.42 20.89
C TRP A 74 -1.58 2.07 21.60
N ALA A 75 -1.70 0.97 20.87
CA ALA A 75 -1.92 -0.36 21.43
C ALA A 75 -0.70 -0.88 22.21
N VAL A 76 0.51 -0.59 21.73
CA VAL A 76 1.78 -0.94 22.39
C VAL A 76 1.97 -0.12 23.66
N LEU A 77 1.81 1.21 23.60
CA LEU A 77 2.01 2.10 24.76
C LEU A 77 1.04 1.83 25.91
N ARG A 78 -0.13 1.23 25.63
CA ARG A 78 -1.08 0.79 26.66
C ARG A 78 -0.68 -0.51 27.36
N ARG A 79 0.40 -1.17 26.93
CA ARG A 79 0.86 -2.47 27.42
C ARG A 79 2.38 -2.41 27.68
N PRO A 80 2.80 -1.88 28.84
CA PRO A 80 4.24 -1.65 29.14
C PRO A 80 5.11 -2.90 29.00
N GLU A 81 4.60 -4.08 29.38
CA GLU A 81 5.32 -5.35 29.21
C GLU A 81 5.55 -5.70 27.72
N LEU A 82 4.52 -5.50 26.88
CA LEU A 82 4.62 -5.72 25.45
C LEU A 82 5.62 -4.75 24.81
N GLN A 83 5.55 -3.47 25.19
CA GLN A 83 6.50 -2.45 24.75
C GLN A 83 7.94 -2.86 25.06
N ALA A 84 8.24 -3.20 26.31
CA ALA A 84 9.59 -3.59 26.72
C ALA A 84 10.10 -4.83 25.95
N ARG A 85 9.23 -5.81 25.71
CA ARG A 85 9.59 -7.01 24.92
C ARG A 85 9.81 -6.71 23.45
N LEU A 86 8.99 -5.84 22.85
CA LEU A 86 9.13 -5.43 21.46
C LEU A 86 10.41 -4.63 21.24
N GLU A 87 10.68 -3.65 22.11
CA GLU A 87 11.91 -2.88 22.09
C GLU A 87 13.14 -3.79 22.23
N ALA A 88 13.09 -4.78 23.14
CA ALA A 88 14.16 -5.75 23.29
C ALA A 88 14.37 -6.65 22.06
N GLU A 89 13.29 -7.10 21.40
CA GLU A 89 13.40 -7.90 20.17
C GLU A 89 14.04 -7.10 19.03
N VAL A 90 13.63 -5.84 18.85
CA VAL A 90 14.16 -4.97 17.79
C VAL A 90 15.60 -4.51 18.09
N ALA A 91 15.92 -4.24 19.36
CA ALA A 91 17.25 -3.81 19.80
C ALA A 91 18.28 -4.94 19.88
N ALA A 92 17.90 -6.20 19.66
CA ALA A 92 18.82 -7.35 19.68
C ALA A 92 19.91 -7.29 18.58
N VAL A 93 19.84 -6.31 17.67
CA VAL A 93 20.82 -6.08 16.62
C VAL A 93 21.42 -4.68 16.75
N ASP A 94 22.69 -4.64 17.18
CA ASP A 94 23.47 -3.40 17.30
C ASP A 94 24.06 -2.92 15.96
N ASP A 95 24.06 -3.76 14.93
CA ASP A 95 24.62 -3.42 13.61
C ASP A 95 23.51 -2.95 12.66
N ILE A 96 23.52 -1.65 12.38
CA ILE A 96 22.62 -0.99 11.43
C ILE A 96 22.68 -1.62 10.03
N ASN A 97 23.79 -2.26 9.65
CA ASN A 97 23.93 -2.92 8.34
C ASN A 97 23.14 -4.24 8.26
N ILE A 98 22.79 -4.84 9.40
CA ILE A 98 21.94 -6.03 9.49
C ILE A 98 20.45 -5.63 9.50
N PHE A 99 20.14 -4.38 9.86
CA PHE A 99 18.79 -3.83 9.92
C PHE A 99 18.23 -3.58 8.50
N ASN A 100 17.76 -4.65 7.86
CA ASN A 100 17.12 -4.63 6.55
C ASN A 100 15.79 -5.40 6.57
N ASP A 101 15.04 -5.31 5.47
CA ASP A 101 13.71 -5.92 5.35
C ASP A 101 13.72 -7.43 5.66
N ALA A 102 14.70 -8.17 5.12
CA ALA A 102 14.82 -9.61 5.34
C ALA A 102 15.12 -10.01 6.80
N PHE A 103 15.70 -9.09 7.58
CA PHE A 103 15.86 -9.25 9.02
C PHE A 103 14.55 -8.95 9.75
N LEU A 104 13.89 -7.82 9.45
CA LEU A 104 12.64 -7.40 10.09
C LEU A 104 11.51 -8.41 9.87
N GLU A 105 11.43 -9.02 8.69
CA GLU A 105 10.48 -10.09 8.35
C GLU A 105 10.60 -11.32 9.27
N LYS A 106 11.75 -11.50 9.94
CA LYS A 106 12.00 -12.65 10.82
C LYS A 106 11.70 -12.36 12.29
N LEU A 107 11.31 -11.14 12.65
CA LEU A 107 11.03 -10.75 14.04
C LEU A 107 9.61 -11.16 14.43
N PRO A 108 9.42 -12.24 15.22
CA PRO A 108 8.09 -12.80 15.43
C PRO A 108 7.16 -11.86 16.22
N LEU A 109 7.67 -11.15 17.23
CA LEU A 109 6.83 -10.25 18.03
C LEU A 109 6.45 -9.00 17.26
N LEU A 110 7.39 -8.39 16.53
CA LEU A 110 7.12 -7.25 15.64
C LEU A 110 6.00 -7.58 14.64
N ASN A 111 6.13 -8.68 13.90
CA ASN A 111 5.14 -9.08 12.91
C ASN A 111 3.80 -9.44 13.56
N SER A 112 3.80 -10.12 14.72
CA SER A 112 2.57 -10.39 15.47
C SER A 112 1.86 -9.12 15.93
N VAL A 113 2.60 -8.08 16.33
CA VAL A 113 2.03 -6.78 16.73
C VAL A 113 1.41 -6.06 15.53
N ILE A 114 2.06 -6.11 14.36
CA ILE A 114 1.52 -5.55 13.11
C ILE A 114 0.22 -6.27 12.74
N ASP A 115 0.24 -7.60 12.69
CA ASP A 115 -0.93 -8.42 12.34
C ASP A 115 -2.09 -8.21 13.31
N GLU A 116 -1.82 -8.17 14.61
CA GLU A 116 -2.85 -7.97 15.62
C GLU A 116 -3.43 -6.54 15.57
N THR A 117 -2.61 -5.55 15.21
CA THR A 117 -3.09 -4.19 14.96
C THR A 117 -4.02 -4.15 13.77
N LEU A 118 -3.64 -4.78 12.64
CA LEU A 118 -4.48 -4.87 11.45
C LEU A 118 -5.79 -5.60 11.73
N ARG A 119 -5.77 -6.66 12.56
CA ARG A 119 -6.95 -7.42 12.96
C ARG A 119 -7.93 -6.61 13.81
N LEU A 120 -7.42 -5.79 14.74
CA LEU A 120 -8.24 -5.06 15.70
C LEU A 120 -8.65 -3.66 15.21
N TYR A 121 -7.80 -3.02 14.42
CA TYR A 121 -7.88 -1.59 14.09
C TYR A 121 -7.62 -1.31 12.60
N GLY A 122 -7.97 -2.26 11.72
CA GLY A 122 -7.76 -2.11 10.28
C GLY A 122 -8.21 -0.75 9.75
N SER A 123 -7.31 -0.05 9.04
CA SER A 123 -7.51 1.34 8.61
C SER A 123 -8.68 1.55 7.64
N ILE A 124 -9.11 0.49 6.95
CA ILE A 124 -10.22 0.53 6.02
C ILE A 124 -11.40 -0.20 6.67
N PRO A 125 -12.46 0.51 7.09
CA PRO A 125 -13.61 -0.10 7.78
C PRO A 125 -14.63 -0.73 6.83
N ALA A 126 -14.44 -0.61 5.52
CA ALA A 126 -15.37 -1.05 4.49
C ALA A 126 -14.70 -1.98 3.48
N ASN A 127 -15.48 -2.89 2.94
CA ASN A 127 -15.03 -3.84 1.93
C ASN A 127 -14.98 -3.16 0.57
N LEU A 128 -14.07 -3.62 -0.30
CA LEU A 128 -14.00 -3.09 -1.66
C LEU A 128 -15.06 -3.80 -2.53
N PRO A 129 -15.97 -3.07 -3.19
CA PRO A 129 -17.01 -3.69 -4.01
C PRO A 129 -16.40 -4.43 -5.21
N ARG A 130 -17.08 -5.47 -5.67
CA ARG A 130 -16.76 -6.26 -6.85
C ARG A 130 -18.02 -6.45 -7.68
N VAL A 131 -17.91 -6.36 -9.00
CA VAL A 131 -19.03 -6.65 -9.91
C VAL A 131 -18.89 -8.08 -10.41
N VAL A 132 -19.95 -8.88 -10.25
CA VAL A 132 -19.98 -10.26 -10.73
C VAL A 132 -19.90 -10.25 -12.25
N PRO A 133 -18.99 -11.06 -12.86
CA PRO A 133 -18.87 -11.15 -14.32
C PRO A 133 -20.22 -11.44 -14.98
N SER A 134 -20.40 -10.97 -16.22
CA SER A 134 -21.67 -11.10 -16.96
C SER A 134 -22.23 -12.53 -17.02
N LYS A 135 -21.35 -13.54 -17.05
CA LYS A 135 -21.70 -14.97 -17.02
C LYS A 135 -22.18 -15.49 -15.66
N GLY A 136 -22.23 -14.65 -14.63
CA GLY A 136 -22.46 -15.04 -13.24
C GLY A 136 -21.23 -15.69 -12.58
N ALA A 137 -21.38 -16.05 -11.31
CA ALA A 137 -20.38 -16.79 -10.54
C ALA A 137 -21.03 -17.86 -9.67
N LYS A 138 -20.27 -18.89 -9.28
CA LYS A 138 -20.69 -19.88 -8.29
C LYS A 138 -19.83 -19.70 -7.03
N PHE A 139 -20.48 -19.58 -5.87
CA PHE A 139 -19.82 -19.49 -4.57
C PHE A 139 -20.44 -20.50 -3.62
N GLY A 140 -19.70 -21.54 -3.26
CA GLY A 140 -20.27 -22.73 -2.61
C GLY A 140 -21.41 -23.29 -3.48
N ASP A 141 -22.59 -23.47 -2.88
CA ASP A 141 -23.78 -23.95 -3.60
C ASP A 141 -24.63 -22.84 -4.23
N TYR A 142 -24.25 -21.57 -4.06
CA TYR A 142 -24.98 -20.43 -4.57
C TYR A 142 -24.54 -20.06 -5.99
N LYS A 143 -25.52 -19.78 -6.86
CA LYS A 143 -25.30 -19.10 -8.14
C LYS A 143 -25.57 -17.62 -7.96
N ILE A 144 -24.57 -16.80 -8.23
CA ILE A 144 -24.64 -15.35 -8.14
C ILE A 144 -24.84 -14.80 -9.57
N PRO A 145 -25.96 -14.10 -9.83
CA PRO A 145 -26.21 -13.47 -11.13
C PRO A 145 -25.11 -12.48 -11.54
N GLY A 146 -24.85 -12.40 -12.85
CA GLY A 146 -23.92 -11.41 -13.41
C GLY A 146 -24.43 -9.98 -13.24
N GLY A 147 -23.51 -9.03 -13.08
CA GLY A 147 -23.81 -7.61 -12.92
C GLY A 147 -24.23 -7.18 -11.51
N LEU A 148 -24.34 -8.12 -10.56
CA LEU A 148 -24.53 -7.77 -9.15
C LEU A 148 -23.23 -7.22 -8.56
N GLU A 149 -23.35 -6.21 -7.71
CA GLU A 149 -22.28 -5.78 -6.82
C GLU A 149 -22.26 -6.68 -5.58
N VAL A 150 -21.08 -7.15 -5.23
CA VAL A 150 -20.83 -7.96 -4.04
C VAL A 150 -19.67 -7.37 -3.26
N GLU A 151 -19.74 -7.48 -1.94
CA GLU A 151 -18.70 -7.08 -1.01
C GLU A 151 -18.32 -8.31 -0.18
N THR A 152 -17.03 -8.46 0.13
CA THR A 152 -16.47 -9.60 0.89
C THR A 152 -16.36 -9.29 2.36
#